data_AF-A0A9D1XRL0-F1
#
_entry.id   AF-A0A9D1XRL0-F1
#
_cell.length_a   1.000
_cell.length_b   1.000
_cell.length_c   1.000
_cell.angle_alpha   90.00
_cell.angle_beta   90.00
_cell.angle_gamma   90.00
#
_symmetry.space_group_name_H-M   'P 1'
#
loop_
_entity.id
_entity.type
_entity.pdbx_description
1 polymer ?
#
loop_
_entity_poly.entity_id
_entity_poly.type
_entity_poly.pdbx_seq_one_letter_code
_entity_poly.pdbx_strand_id
1 'polypeptide(L)' 'MKYTFPWKETPVLYGEDAIRFEKEMERVDNMSAEERRANAEALRKRVDEFCKQWNVTIKI' A
#
# COMPACT_ATOMS: atom_id res chain seq x y z
N MET A 1 -2.47 -6.11 -15.34
CA MET A 1 -2.68 -4.84 -14.61
C MET A 1 -1.30 -4.20 -14.47
N LYS A 2 -1.05 -3.00 -15.03
CA LYS A 2 0.23 -2.31 -14.82
C LYS A 2 0.26 -1.85 -13.35
N TYR A 3 1.14 -2.41 -12.55
CA TYR A 3 1.35 -1.96 -11.17
C TYR A 3 2.00 -0.58 -11.23
N THR A 4 1.22 0.47 -10.99
CA THR A 4 1.74 1.81 -10.76
C THR A 4 2.30 1.84 -9.34
N PHE A 5 3.62 1.93 -9.23
CA PHE A 5 4.25 2.23 -7.95
C PHE A 5 3.72 3.58 -7.45
N PRO A 6 3.37 3.73 -6.16
CA PRO A 6 2.79 4.96 -5.64
C PRO A 6 3.76 6.15 -5.67
N TRP A 7 5.06 5.88 -5.85
CA TRP A 7 6.12 6.87 -5.87
C TRP A 7 6.68 7.07 -7.27
N LYS A 8 6.96 8.34 -7.61
CA LYS A 8 7.58 8.73 -8.89
C LYS A 8 9.08 8.41 -8.94
N GLU A 9 9.73 8.39 -7.78
CA GLU A 9 11.16 8.13 -7.62
C GLU A 9 11.36 7.13 -6.48
N THR A 10 12.44 6.34 -6.53
CA THR A 10 12.77 5.39 -5.46
C THR A 10 13.13 6.16 -4.20
N PRO A 11 12.42 5.97 -3.08
CA PRO A 11 12.77 6.65 -1.84
C PRO A 11 14.14 6.19 -1.33
N VAL A 12 15.00 7.13 -0.97
CA VAL A 12 16.27 6.83 -0.29
C VAL A 12 15.98 6.77 1.20
N LEU A 13 16.06 5.57 1.76
CA LEU A 13 15.77 5.29 3.16
C LEU A 13 17.06 4.98 3.93
N TYR A 14 17.07 5.26 5.22
CA TYR A 14 18.23 5.05 6.09
C TYR A 14 17.83 4.41 7.42
N GLY A 15 18.78 3.75 8.07
CA GLY A 15 18.59 3.19 9.42
C GLY A 15 17.43 2.19 9.49
N GLU A 16 16.60 2.31 10.52
CA GLU A 16 15.47 1.40 10.77
C GLU A 16 14.40 1.44 9.67
N ASP A 17 14.25 2.58 8.99
CA ASP A 17 13.27 2.74 7.91
C ASP A 17 13.65 1.93 6.67
N ALA A 18 14.95 1.85 6.35
CA ALA A 18 15.44 1.01 5.26
C ALA A 18 15.15 -0.46 5.53
N ILE A 19 15.46 -0.93 6.75
CA ILE A 19 15.23 -2.33 7.17
C ILE A 19 13.74 -2.68 7.11
N ARG A 20 12.88 -1.77 7.57
CA ARG A 20 11.42 -1.97 7.52
C ARG A 20 10.93 -2.06 6.09
N PHE A 21 11.41 -1.19 5.21
CA PHE A 21 11.01 -1.19 3.80
C PHE A 21 11.41 -2.48 3.10
N GLU A 22 12.65 -2.96 3.29
CA GLU A 22 13.11 -4.24 2.71
C GLU A 22 12.23 -5.41 3.14
N LYS A 23 11.89 -5.51 4.44
CA LYS A 23 11.01 -6.56 4.96
C LYS A 23 9.60 -6.52 4.38
N GLU A 24 9.02 -5.32 4.24
CA GLU A 24 7.68 -5.18 3.67
C GLU A 24 7.69 -5.45 2.16
N MET A 25 8.75 -5.07 1.45
CA MET A 25 8.94 -5.40 0.03
C MET A 25 9.03 -6.92 -0.17
N GLU A 26 9.82 -7.62 0.64
CA GLU A 26 9.92 -9.08 0.59
C GLU A 26 8.55 -9.74 0.87
N ARG A 27 7.78 -9.22 1.82
CA ARG A 27 6.40 -9.68 2.05
C ARG A 27 5.51 -9.49 0.82
N VAL A 28 5.57 -8.31 0.20
CA VAL A 28 4.77 -8.03 -1.00
C VAL A 28 5.19 -8.93 -2.16
N ASP A 29 6.48 -9.10 -2.41
CA ASP A 29 7.01 -9.95 -3.48
C ASP A 29 6.61 -11.41 -3.34
N ASN A 30 6.47 -11.90 -2.10
CA ASN A 30 5.96 -13.24 -1.81
C ASN A 30 4.43 -13.38 -1.85
N MET A 31 3.66 -12.28 -1.97
CA MET A 31 2.20 -12.36 -2.11
C MET A 31 1.77 -12.73 -3.54
N SER A 32 0.78 -13.61 -3.63
CA SER A 32 0.10 -13.91 -4.87
C SER A 32 -0.72 -12.71 -5.40
N ALA A 33 -1.04 -12.74 -6.70
CA ALA A 33 -1.87 -11.70 -7.31
C ALA A 33 -3.28 -11.63 -6.69
N GLU A 34 -3.81 -12.76 -6.24
CA GLU A 34 -5.12 -12.87 -5.59
C GLU A 34 -5.10 -12.23 -4.20
N GLU A 35 -4.09 -12.53 -3.39
CA GLU A 35 -3.90 -11.92 -2.06
C GLU A 35 -3.70 -10.40 -2.18
N ARG A 36 -2.89 -9.94 -3.16
CA ARG A 36 -2.71 -8.52 -3.42
C ARG A 36 -4.05 -7.83 -3.77
N ARG A 37 -4.91 -8.49 -4.56
CA ARG A 37 -6.23 -7.97 -4.90
C ARG A 37 -7.15 -7.90 -3.69
N ALA A 38 -7.20 -8.97 -2.89
CA ALA A 38 -8.00 -9.00 -1.66
C ALA A 38 -7.57 -7.89 -0.69
N ASN A 39 -6.26 -7.68 -0.54
CA ASN A 39 -5.70 -6.59 0.27
C ASN A 39 -6.10 -5.21 -0.25
N ALA A 40 -6.06 -5.00 -1.57
CA ALA A 40 -6.49 -3.74 -2.19
C ALA A 40 -8.00 -3.46 -1.97
N GLU A 41 -8.85 -4.48 -2.11
CA GLU A 41 -10.29 -4.35 -1.86
C GLU A 41 -10.59 -4.06 -0.38
N ALA A 42 -9.88 -4.72 0.54
CA ALA A 42 -10.00 -4.46 1.97
C ALA A 42 -9.55 -3.04 2.34
N LEU A 43 -8.45 -2.56 1.76
CA LEU A 43 -7.98 -1.18 1.95
C LEU A 43 -9.02 -0.16 1.49
N ARG A 44 -9.61 -0.38 0.31
CA ARG A 44 -10.63 0.52 -0.26
C ARG A 44 -11.86 0.63 0.65
N LYS A 45 -12.34 -0.50 1.19
CA LYS A 45 -13.45 -0.52 2.16
C LYS A 45 -13.13 0.28 3.43
N ARG A 46 -11.94 0.08 4.01
CA ARG A 46 -11.51 0.82 5.21
C ARG A 46 -11.39 2.32 4.96
N VAL A 47 -10.91 2.70 3.78
CA VAL A 47 -10.80 4.11 3.40
C VAL A 47 -12.18 4.71 3.18
N ASP A 48 -13.10 4.00 2.54
CA ASP A 48 -14.48 4.47 2.38
C ASP A 48 -15.17 4.66 3.74
N GLU A 49 -14.96 3.74 4.68
CA GLU A 49 -15.45 3.87 6.06
C GLU A 49 -14.83 5.07 6.78
N PHE A 50 -13.51 5.25 6.67
CA PHE A 50 -12.80 6.39 7.24
C PHE A 50 -13.28 7.71 6.63
N CYS A 51 -13.43 7.77 5.31
CA CYS A 51 -13.92 8.95 4.59
C CYS A 51 -15.34 9.32 5.04
N LYS A 52 -16.21 8.33 5.26
CA LYS A 52 -17.56 8.56 5.82
C LYS A 52 -17.52 9.08 7.26
N GLN A 53 -16.66 8.52 8.10
CA GLN A 53 -16.54 8.94 9.50
C GLN A 53 -16.02 10.36 9.66
N TRP A 54 -15.01 10.72 8.87
CA TRP A 54 -14.31 12.01 9.00
C TRP A 54 -14.78 13.07 7.99
N ASN A 55 -15.75 12.73 7.14
CA ASN A 55 -16.25 13.57 6.05
C ASN A 55 -15.12 14.13 5.15
N VAL A 56 -14.09 13.31 4.92
CA VAL A 56 -12.94 13.62 4.07
C VAL A 56 -13.04 12.84 2.77
N THR A 57 -12.50 13.39 1.69
CA THR A 57 -12.42 12.70 0.40
C THR A 57 -10.97 12.38 0.08
N ILE A 58 -10.60 11.10 0.15
CA ILE A 58 -9.27 10.61 -0.21
C ILE A 58 -9.39 9.86 -1.53
N LYS A 59 -8.60 10.26 -2.54
CA LYS A 59 -8.49 9.53 -3.80
C LYS A 59 -7.34 8.51 -3.68
N ILE A 60 -7.69 7.23 -3.74
CA ILE A 60 -6.75 6.09 -3.76
C ILE A 60 -6.80 5.43 -5.14
#